data_AF-A0AAD3D972-F1
#
_entry.id   AF-A0AAD3D972-F1
#
_cell.length_a   1.000
_cell.length_b   1.000
_cell.length_c   1.000
_cell.angle_alpha   90.00
_cell.angle_beta   90.00
_cell.angle_gamma   90.00
#
_symmetry.space_group_name_H-M   'P 1'
#
loop_
_entity.id
_entity.type
_entity.pdbx_description
1 polymer ?
#
loop_
_entity_poly.entity_id
_entity_poly.type
_entity_poly.pdbx_seq_one_letter_code
_entity_poly.pdbx_strand_id
1 'polypeptide(L)'
;MPRIAKNEKYKVGSRGGRIFYCDEKPTKDDTCIIPVQFDGATEKDLKPFTLREDEYWRKKMSDDGAGSDGYKGDAMDVFLGKQKKDSEIIPLNNRNGPLWDFARDLQKKGFVIDYNGYTNSFRVNKKQQTKITDDEFQTLKSMDFASYGLGSSVNLGCVDFYPETSGKKNCCGYLASNFNEQKVDIEELLESCICLCDDDNDLEMADACGRVFLPSISSKSMQDTASRSPNKISIVEDMAKGIFETSATEVAISSAMTELMN
;
A
#
# COMPACT_ATOMS: atom_id res chain seq x y z
N MET A 1 13.67 -29.81 2.11
CA MET A 1 13.89 -28.44 1.62
C MET A 1 12.55 -27.86 1.21
N PRO A 2 12.07 -26.81 1.91
CA PRO A 2 10.98 -25.98 1.43
C PRO A 2 11.30 -25.49 0.02
N ARG A 3 10.46 -25.82 -0.96
CA ARG A 3 10.49 -25.13 -2.25
C ARG A 3 9.74 -23.83 -2.03
N ILE A 4 10.43 -22.77 -1.62
CA ILE A 4 9.88 -21.42 -1.75
C ILE A 4 9.62 -21.23 -3.25
N ALA A 5 8.39 -20.85 -3.61
CA ALA A 5 8.00 -20.61 -4.99
C ALA A 5 9.03 -19.69 -5.65
N LYS A 6 9.69 -20.17 -6.70
CA LYS A 6 10.76 -19.43 -7.37
C LYS A 6 10.17 -18.17 -8.01
N ASN A 7 10.64 -17.02 -7.52
CA ASN A 7 10.68 -15.72 -8.22
C ASN A 7 9.36 -15.00 -8.49
N GLU A 8 8.41 -15.00 -7.57
CA GLU A 8 7.26 -14.09 -7.70
C GLU A 8 7.62 -12.73 -7.09
N LYS A 9 7.63 -11.67 -7.91
CA LYS A 9 7.85 -10.28 -7.47
C LYS A 9 6.51 -9.58 -7.33
N TYR A 10 6.41 -8.74 -6.29
CA TYR A 10 5.17 -8.13 -5.85
C TYR A 10 5.23 -6.62 -5.85
N LYS A 11 4.12 -5.98 -6.24
CA LYS A 11 3.96 -4.53 -6.11
C LYS A 11 2.58 -4.20 -5.55
N VAL A 12 2.58 -3.39 -4.51
CA VAL A 12 1.36 -2.82 -3.91
C VAL A 12 1.20 -1.39 -4.42
N GLY A 13 0.05 -1.08 -5.01
CA GLY A 13 -0.27 0.26 -5.49
C GLY A 13 -0.77 1.16 -4.35
N SER A 14 -0.16 2.33 -4.16
CA SER A 14 -0.44 3.26 -3.05
C SER A 14 -1.80 3.97 -3.09
N ARG A 15 -2.55 3.88 -4.20
CA ARG A 15 -3.80 4.64 -4.41
C ARG A 15 -5.09 3.82 -4.51
N GLY A 16 -5.01 2.53 -4.19
CA GLY A 16 -6.20 1.69 -4.34
C GLY A 16 -6.14 0.34 -3.65
N GLY A 17 -5.15 0.14 -2.77
CA GLY A 17 -4.85 -1.15 -2.17
C GLY A 17 -4.84 -2.26 -3.22
N ARG A 18 -4.16 -2.06 -4.36
CA ARG A 18 -4.09 -3.07 -5.41
C ARG A 18 -2.84 -3.91 -5.20
N ILE A 19 -2.97 -5.21 -5.43
CA ILE A 19 -1.87 -6.15 -5.36
C ILE A 19 -1.64 -6.71 -6.77
N PHE A 20 -0.38 -6.67 -7.22
CA PHE A 20 0.03 -7.23 -8.50
C PHE A 20 1.14 -8.26 -8.31
N TYR A 21 1.07 -9.32 -9.12
CA TYR A 21 1.89 -10.52 -9.08
C TYR A 21 2.59 -10.74 -10.41
N CYS A 22 3.86 -11.12 -10.41
CA CYS A 22 4.50 -11.64 -11.63
C CYS A 22 3.77 -12.91 -12.09
N ASP A 23 3.36 -12.94 -13.35
CA ASP A 23 2.72 -14.11 -13.96
C ASP A 23 3.32 -14.39 -15.33
N GLU A 24 3.97 -15.54 -15.50
CA GLU A 24 4.57 -15.94 -16.78
C GLU A 24 3.55 -16.48 -17.79
N LYS A 25 2.33 -16.78 -17.34
CA LYS A 25 1.28 -17.44 -18.12
C LYS A 25 -0.11 -16.84 -17.84
N PRO A 26 -0.30 -15.52 -18.02
CA PRO A 26 -1.61 -14.92 -17.86
C PRO A 26 -2.60 -15.52 -18.86
N THR A 27 -3.83 -15.72 -18.42
CA THR A 27 -4.97 -16.10 -19.27
C THR A 27 -5.59 -14.85 -19.91
N LYS A 28 -6.48 -15.06 -20.89
CA LYS A 28 -7.18 -13.94 -21.55
C LYS A 28 -8.16 -13.21 -20.64
N ASP A 29 -8.58 -13.86 -19.55
CA ASP A 29 -9.53 -13.31 -18.59
C ASP A 29 -8.81 -12.56 -17.44
N ASP A 30 -7.48 -12.66 -17.37
CA ASP A 30 -6.68 -12.00 -16.35
C ASP A 30 -6.47 -10.51 -16.66
N THR A 31 -6.48 -9.73 -15.59
CA THR A 31 -6.11 -8.33 -15.65
C THR A 31 -4.60 -8.20 -15.54
N CYS A 32 -3.95 -7.94 -16.67
CA CYS A 32 -2.50 -7.89 -16.73
C CYS A 32 -1.97 -6.54 -17.21
N ILE A 33 -0.89 -6.09 -16.58
CA ILE A 33 0.00 -5.06 -17.10
C ILE A 33 1.10 -5.78 -17.87
N ILE A 34 1.07 -5.67 -19.19
CA ILE A 34 2.06 -6.25 -20.09
C ILE A 34 3.15 -5.20 -20.35
N PRO A 35 4.43 -5.49 -20.05
CA PRO A 35 5.52 -4.59 -20.38
C PRO A 35 5.54 -4.27 -21.87
N VAL A 36 5.72 -2.99 -22.20
CA VAL A 36 5.89 -2.56 -23.59
C VAL A 36 7.34 -2.78 -24.01
N GLN A 37 7.55 -3.32 -25.21
CA GLN A 37 8.89 -3.51 -25.75
C GLN A 37 9.60 -2.16 -25.94
N PHE A 38 10.87 -2.10 -25.52
CA PHE A 38 11.76 -0.94 -25.70
C PHE A 38 13.09 -1.40 -26.29
N ASP A 39 13.88 -0.44 -26.79
CA ASP A 39 15.15 -0.74 -27.47
C ASP A 39 16.12 -1.49 -26.54
N GLY A 40 16.68 -2.60 -27.05
CA GLY A 40 17.52 -3.51 -26.28
C GLY A 40 16.80 -4.58 -25.45
N ALA A 41 15.46 -4.57 -25.35
CA ALA A 41 14.71 -5.63 -24.67
C ALA A 41 14.05 -6.59 -25.67
N THR A 42 14.34 -7.88 -25.54
CA THR A 42 13.64 -8.94 -26.29
C THR A 42 12.35 -9.33 -25.60
N GLU A 43 11.42 -9.96 -26.33
CA GLU A 43 10.19 -10.51 -25.73
C GLU A 43 10.49 -11.48 -24.58
N LYS A 44 11.59 -12.24 -24.68
CA LYS A 44 12.03 -13.16 -23.61
C LYS A 44 12.45 -12.40 -22.34
N ASP A 45 13.05 -11.22 -22.49
CA ASP A 45 13.43 -10.37 -21.36
C ASP A 45 12.20 -9.78 -20.67
N LEU A 46 11.12 -9.54 -21.42
CA LEU A 46 9.90 -8.88 -20.91
C LEU A 46 8.87 -9.86 -20.33
N LYS A 47 8.81 -11.09 -20.86
CA LYS A 47 7.81 -12.09 -20.46
C LYS A 47 7.72 -12.35 -18.95
N PRO A 48 8.83 -12.43 -18.19
CA PRO A 48 8.79 -12.64 -16.73
C PRO A 48 8.22 -11.46 -15.93
N PHE A 49 8.02 -10.31 -16.58
CA PHE A 49 7.60 -9.06 -15.92
C PHE A 49 6.13 -8.72 -16.20
N THR A 50 5.35 -9.64 -16.75
CA THR A 50 3.90 -9.45 -16.81
C THR A 50 3.34 -9.44 -15.41
N LEU A 51 2.57 -8.40 -15.07
CA LEU A 51 1.99 -8.24 -13.74
C LEU A 51 0.49 -8.51 -13.80
N ARG A 52 0.01 -9.55 -13.11
CA ARG A 52 -1.41 -9.88 -12.93
C ARG A 52 -1.95 -9.24 -11.65
N GLU A 53 -3.11 -8.59 -11.74
CA GLU A 53 -3.82 -8.08 -10.57
C GLU A 53 -4.45 -9.22 -9.75
N ASP A 54 -4.38 -9.13 -8.43
CA ASP A 54 -5.14 -10.01 -7.55
C ASP A 54 -6.63 -9.58 -7.50
N GLU A 55 -7.44 -10.28 -8.30
CA GLU A 55 -8.88 -10.05 -8.38
C GLU A 55 -9.64 -10.45 -7.09
N TYR A 56 -9.12 -11.39 -6.30
CA TYR A 56 -9.73 -11.75 -5.01
C TYR A 56 -9.55 -10.62 -4.01
N TRP A 57 -8.33 -10.11 -3.86
CA TRP A 57 -8.04 -8.97 -3.00
C TRP A 57 -8.81 -7.74 -3.45
N ARG A 58 -8.84 -7.44 -4.75
CA ARG A 58 -9.64 -6.35 -5.32
C ARG A 58 -11.12 -6.47 -4.98
N LYS A 59 -11.70 -7.67 -5.11
CA LYS A 59 -13.09 -7.93 -4.74
C LYS A 59 -13.30 -7.71 -3.24
N LYS A 60 -12.44 -8.26 -2.39
CA LYS A 60 -12.49 -8.09 -0.94
C LYS A 60 -12.50 -6.61 -0.53
N MET A 61 -11.61 -5.80 -1.12
CA MET A 61 -11.56 -4.36 -0.86
C MET A 61 -12.82 -3.61 -1.30
N SER A 62 -13.49 -4.09 -2.35
CA SER A 62 -14.77 -3.53 -2.81
C SER A 62 -15.90 -3.85 -1.83
N ASP A 63 -15.93 -5.08 -1.31
CA ASP A 63 -16.97 -5.56 -0.41
C ASP A 63 -16.85 -4.95 1.01
N ASP A 64 -15.62 -4.76 1.51
CA ASP A 64 -15.37 -4.43 2.93
C ASP A 64 -15.53 -2.95 3.29
N GLY A 65 -15.70 -2.03 2.33
CA GLY A 65 -15.96 -0.63 2.71
C GLY A 65 -16.00 0.40 1.58
N ALA A 66 -15.29 0.15 0.47
CA ALA A 66 -15.30 1.05 -0.67
C ALA A 66 -16.56 0.95 -1.54
N GLY A 67 -17.36 -0.10 -1.34
CA GLY A 67 -18.53 -0.43 -2.14
C GLY A 67 -18.21 -1.01 -3.51
N SER A 68 -19.26 -1.53 -4.17
CA SER A 68 -19.16 -2.12 -5.52
C SER A 68 -18.66 -1.15 -6.60
N ASP A 69 -18.65 0.15 -6.31
CA ASP A 69 -18.22 1.21 -7.20
C ASP A 69 -16.81 1.75 -6.88
N GLY A 70 -16.11 1.21 -5.88
CA GLY A 70 -14.79 1.71 -5.47
C GLY A 70 -13.81 1.86 -6.63
N TYR A 71 -13.72 0.88 -7.52
CA TYR A 71 -12.79 0.92 -8.68
C TYR A 71 -13.35 1.59 -9.95
N LYS A 72 -14.60 2.09 -9.93
CA LYS A 72 -15.15 2.81 -11.08
C LYS A 72 -14.54 4.20 -11.20
N GLY A 73 -14.18 4.58 -12.42
CA GLY A 73 -13.43 5.82 -12.72
C GLY A 73 -11.95 5.76 -12.32
N ASP A 74 -11.44 4.59 -11.94
CA ASP A 74 -10.03 4.45 -11.58
C ASP A 74 -9.11 4.59 -12.80
N ALA A 75 -8.06 5.40 -12.66
CA ALA A 75 -7.11 5.63 -13.74
C ALA A 75 -6.42 4.34 -14.19
N MET A 76 -6.18 3.39 -13.28
CA MET A 76 -5.60 2.10 -13.65
C MET A 76 -6.58 1.26 -14.46
N ASP A 77 -7.87 1.26 -14.14
CA ASP A 77 -8.88 0.55 -14.94
C ASP A 77 -9.04 1.16 -16.34
N VAL A 78 -8.95 2.49 -16.45
CA VAL A 78 -8.90 3.17 -17.75
C VAL A 78 -7.65 2.76 -18.54
N PHE A 79 -6.49 2.74 -17.88
CA PHE A 79 -5.22 2.32 -18.48
C PHE A 79 -5.27 0.86 -18.96
N LEU A 80 -5.88 -0.03 -18.18
CA LEU A 80 -6.06 -1.45 -18.48
C LEU A 80 -7.17 -1.70 -19.51
N GLY A 81 -7.86 -0.65 -20.00
CA GLY A 81 -8.96 -0.78 -20.96
C GLY A 81 -10.24 -1.39 -20.37
N LYS A 82 -10.33 -1.56 -19.05
CA LYS A 82 -11.55 -2.01 -18.34
C LYS A 82 -12.65 -0.95 -18.41
N GLN A 83 -12.27 0.31 -18.62
CA GLN A 83 -13.17 1.45 -18.63
C GLN A 83 -12.79 2.43 -19.76
N LYS A 84 -13.76 3.22 -20.25
CA LYS A 84 -13.52 4.21 -21.31
C LYS A 84 -12.63 5.33 -20.78
N LYS A 85 -11.87 6.00 -21.66
CA LYS A 85 -11.02 7.15 -21.26
C LYS A 85 -11.82 8.29 -20.62
N ASP A 86 -13.08 8.43 -21.01
CA ASP A 86 -14.01 9.43 -20.50
C ASP A 86 -14.93 8.88 -19.40
N SER A 87 -14.50 7.80 -18.72
CA SER A 87 -15.29 7.26 -17.61
C SER A 87 -15.43 8.33 -16.54
N GLU A 88 -16.67 8.74 -16.28
CA GLU A 88 -16.97 9.76 -15.30
C GLU A 88 -16.42 9.37 -13.93
N ILE A 89 -15.67 10.28 -13.31
CA ILE A 89 -15.36 10.20 -11.90
C ILE A 89 -16.69 10.17 -11.16
N ILE A 90 -16.94 9.11 -10.39
CA ILE A 90 -18.18 9.02 -9.62
C ILE A 90 -18.19 10.15 -8.58
N PRO A 91 -19.17 11.07 -8.64
CA PRO A 91 -19.29 12.12 -7.64
C PRO A 91 -19.46 11.52 -6.25
N LEU A 92 -18.91 12.16 -5.22
CA LEU A 92 -18.95 11.67 -3.84
C LEU A 92 -20.37 11.28 -3.37
N ASN A 93 -21.40 12.00 -3.81
CA ASN A 93 -22.81 11.73 -3.46
C ASN A 93 -23.36 10.43 -4.06
N ASN A 94 -22.70 9.89 -5.09
CA ASN A 94 -23.12 8.68 -5.78
C ASN A 94 -22.28 7.45 -5.37
N ARG A 95 -21.28 7.64 -4.50
CA ARG A 95 -20.42 6.56 -4.03
C ARG A 95 -21.04 5.78 -2.87
N ASN A 96 -20.93 4.46 -2.87
CA ASN A 96 -21.62 3.61 -1.88
C ASN A 96 -20.65 3.00 -0.87
N GLY A 97 -21.06 2.91 0.39
CA GLY A 97 -20.33 2.18 1.43
C GLY A 97 -19.78 3.07 2.55
N PRO A 98 -19.38 2.46 3.68
CA PRO A 98 -19.00 3.16 4.92
C PRO A 98 -17.92 4.23 4.74
N LEU A 99 -16.93 3.97 3.88
CA LEU A 99 -15.86 4.94 3.59
C LEU A 99 -16.44 6.25 3.05
N TRP A 100 -17.35 6.14 2.09
CA TRP A 100 -17.92 7.30 1.41
C TRP A 100 -19.03 7.96 2.22
N ASP A 101 -19.74 7.21 3.06
CA ASP A 101 -20.63 7.76 4.08
C ASP A 101 -19.85 8.69 5.02
N PHE A 102 -18.71 8.20 5.53
CA PHE A 102 -17.85 9.00 6.40
C PHE A 102 -17.27 10.24 5.68
N ALA A 103 -16.83 10.09 4.43
CA ALA A 103 -16.38 11.21 3.60
C ALA A 103 -17.46 12.28 3.42
N ARG A 104 -18.71 11.89 3.17
CA ARG A 104 -19.86 12.81 3.08
C ARG A 104 -20.13 13.51 4.41
N ASP A 105 -20.01 12.81 5.52
CA ASP A 105 -20.21 13.41 6.84
C ASP A 105 -19.12 14.44 7.17
N LEU A 106 -17.87 14.18 6.80
CA LEU A 106 -16.81 15.19 6.87
C LEU A 106 -17.09 16.38 5.94
N GLN A 107 -17.56 16.13 4.71
CA GLN A 107 -17.92 17.21 3.78
C GLN A 107 -19.03 18.12 4.34
N LYS A 108 -20.06 17.53 4.98
CA LYS A 108 -21.14 18.29 5.66
C LYS A 108 -20.59 19.16 6.80
N LYS A 109 -19.55 18.70 7.49
CA LYS A 109 -18.83 19.46 8.53
C LYS A 109 -17.91 20.54 7.95
N GLY A 110 -17.80 20.67 6.63
CA GLY A 110 -17.04 21.72 5.96
C GLY A 110 -15.63 21.32 5.54
N PHE A 111 -15.24 20.05 5.72
CA PHE A 111 -13.95 19.56 5.23
C PHE A 111 -13.93 19.50 3.70
N VAL A 112 -12.79 19.87 3.13
CA VAL A 112 -12.47 19.63 1.72
C VAL A 112 -11.92 18.23 1.57
N ILE A 113 -12.65 17.39 0.84
CA ILE A 113 -12.34 15.97 0.61
C ILE A 113 -11.73 15.79 -0.78
N ASP A 114 -10.53 15.22 -0.84
CA ASP A 114 -9.91 14.76 -2.08
C ASP A 114 -10.15 13.26 -2.26
N TYR A 115 -11.05 12.92 -3.18
CA TYR A 115 -11.38 11.54 -3.54
C TYR A 115 -11.01 11.23 -5.00
N ASN A 116 -10.32 12.15 -5.68
CA ASN A 116 -10.03 12.02 -7.10
C ASN A 116 -8.82 11.09 -7.31
N GLY A 117 -8.99 10.07 -8.13
CA GLY A 117 -7.94 9.08 -8.41
C GLY A 117 -7.69 8.09 -7.27
N TYR A 118 -8.62 8.00 -6.32
CA TYR A 118 -8.64 6.98 -5.28
C TYR A 118 -9.80 6.02 -5.50
N THR A 119 -9.56 4.73 -5.27
CA THR A 119 -10.58 3.69 -5.44
C THR A 119 -11.21 3.25 -4.13
N ASN A 120 -10.38 3.08 -3.11
CA ASN A 120 -10.78 2.60 -1.79
C ASN A 120 -10.20 3.50 -0.68
N SER A 121 -9.99 4.77 -0.99
CA SER A 121 -9.55 5.75 -0.01
C SER A 121 -9.99 7.15 -0.39
N PHE A 122 -9.87 8.08 0.55
CA PHE A 122 -9.91 9.51 0.28
C PHE A 122 -8.94 10.21 1.21
N ARG A 123 -8.60 11.45 0.85
CA ARG A 123 -7.61 12.27 1.54
C ARG A 123 -8.22 13.57 2.03
N VAL A 124 -7.80 13.98 3.21
CA VAL A 124 -8.03 15.33 3.75
C VAL A 124 -6.67 15.99 3.97
N ASN A 125 -6.35 17.00 3.16
CA ASN A 125 -5.09 17.73 3.26
C ASN A 125 -5.28 18.99 4.09
N LYS A 126 -4.48 19.19 5.14
CA LYS A 126 -4.52 20.38 6.01
C LYS A 126 -4.46 21.69 5.21
N LYS A 127 -3.62 21.76 4.17
CA LYS A 127 -3.41 22.96 3.36
C LYS A 127 -4.62 23.36 2.52
N GLN A 128 -5.55 22.43 2.28
CA GLN A 128 -6.77 22.69 1.52
C GLN A 128 -7.93 23.14 2.42
N GLN A 129 -7.77 23.07 3.75
CA GLN A 129 -8.84 23.40 4.69
C GLN A 129 -8.81 24.91 4.98
N THR A 130 -9.84 25.63 4.52
CA THR A 130 -9.98 27.08 4.74
C THR A 130 -11.02 27.43 5.81
N LYS A 131 -11.92 26.50 6.12
CA LYS A 131 -13.03 26.69 7.07
C LYS A 131 -12.88 25.87 8.36
N ILE A 132 -11.89 24.99 8.40
CA ILE A 132 -11.63 24.09 9.52
C ILE A 132 -10.44 24.62 10.30
N THR A 133 -10.56 24.65 11.62
CA THR A 133 -9.50 25.05 12.54
C THR A 133 -8.42 23.97 12.66
N ASP A 134 -7.25 24.35 13.14
CA ASP A 134 -6.14 23.41 13.37
C ASP A 134 -6.51 22.32 14.38
N ASP A 135 -7.30 22.65 15.41
CA ASP A 135 -7.75 21.72 16.45
C ASP A 135 -8.78 20.72 15.91
N GLU A 136 -9.72 21.17 15.08
CA GLU A 136 -10.66 20.28 14.38
C GLU A 136 -9.92 19.32 13.44
N PHE A 137 -8.88 19.80 12.75
CA PHE A 137 -8.03 18.94 11.93
C PHE A 137 -7.20 17.97 12.77
N GLN A 138 -6.64 18.38 13.92
CA GLN A 138 -5.92 17.46 14.81
C GLN A 138 -6.85 16.38 15.38
N THR A 139 -8.12 16.71 15.63
CA THR A 139 -9.12 15.74 16.11
C THR A 139 -9.30 14.58 15.12
N LEU A 140 -9.15 14.81 13.81
CA LEU A 140 -9.15 13.73 12.81
C LEU A 140 -7.99 12.75 12.99
N LYS A 141 -6.87 13.15 13.58
CA LYS A 141 -5.72 12.26 13.76
C LYS A 141 -5.85 11.34 14.98
N SER A 142 -6.70 11.72 15.93
CA SER A 142 -6.86 11.02 17.22
C SER A 142 -8.20 10.29 17.34
N MET A 143 -9.04 10.34 16.32
CA MET A 143 -10.35 9.71 16.34
C MET A 143 -10.22 8.19 16.14
N ASP A 144 -11.08 7.43 16.81
CA ASP A 144 -11.18 5.99 16.64
C ASP A 144 -12.03 5.64 15.41
N PHE A 145 -11.35 5.40 14.29
CA PHE A 145 -11.99 5.05 13.02
C PHE A 145 -12.43 3.60 12.91
N ALA A 146 -11.92 2.70 13.78
CA ALA A 146 -12.32 1.30 13.78
C ALA A 146 -13.82 1.15 14.08
N SER A 147 -14.38 2.04 14.90
CA SER A 147 -15.82 2.12 15.15
C SER A 147 -16.68 2.39 13.88
N TYR A 148 -16.05 2.89 12.81
CA TYR A 148 -16.67 3.10 11.49
C TYR A 148 -16.29 2.01 10.48
N GLY A 149 -15.51 0.99 10.88
CA GLY A 149 -14.91 0.01 9.96
C GLY A 149 -13.85 0.64 9.04
N LEU A 150 -13.19 1.70 9.50
CA LEU A 150 -12.20 2.45 8.72
C LEU A 150 -10.84 2.46 9.41
N GLY A 151 -9.79 2.48 8.60
CA GLY A 151 -8.43 2.83 9.00
C GLY A 151 -8.06 4.25 8.55
N SER A 152 -6.98 4.78 9.12
CA SER A 152 -6.41 6.04 8.66
C SER A 152 -4.90 6.08 8.78
N SER A 153 -4.23 6.80 7.88
CA SER A 153 -2.80 7.09 7.97
C SER A 153 -2.54 8.58 7.82
N VAL A 154 -1.54 9.10 8.52
CA VAL A 154 -1.15 10.51 8.43
C VAL A 154 0.16 10.62 7.66
N ASN A 155 0.20 11.43 6.61
CA ASN A 155 1.42 11.67 5.83
C ASN A 155 1.46 13.09 5.26
N LEU A 156 2.59 13.79 5.41
CA LEU A 156 2.84 15.14 4.86
C LEU A 156 1.70 16.15 5.12
N GLY A 157 1.10 16.10 6.32
CA GLY A 157 -0.03 16.98 6.69
C GLY A 157 -1.37 16.60 6.05
N CYS A 158 -1.46 15.39 5.49
CA CYS A 158 -2.69 14.78 5.02
C CYS A 158 -3.13 13.67 5.97
N VAL A 159 -4.43 13.43 6.05
CA VAL A 159 -5.01 12.23 6.63
C VAL A 159 -5.67 11.44 5.49
N ASP A 160 -5.19 10.24 5.26
CA ASP A 160 -5.79 9.28 4.33
C ASP A 160 -6.73 8.37 5.11
N PHE A 161 -7.91 8.12 4.55
CA PHE A 161 -8.92 7.23 5.11
C PHE A 161 -9.15 6.08 4.13
N TYR A 162 -9.30 4.87 4.66
CA TYR A 162 -9.49 3.65 3.87
C TYR A 162 -10.30 2.63 4.68
N PRO A 163 -10.90 1.60 4.05
CA PRO A 163 -11.52 0.48 4.79
C PRO A 163 -10.53 -0.14 5.77
N GLU A 164 -11.00 -0.56 6.94
CA GLU A 164 -10.13 -1.15 7.99
C GLU A 164 -9.34 -2.36 7.48
N THR A 165 -9.86 -3.10 6.51
CA THR A 165 -9.19 -4.27 5.91
C THR A 165 -8.12 -3.90 4.86
N SER A 166 -8.02 -2.62 4.48
CA SER A 166 -7.02 -2.08 3.54
C SER A 166 -5.72 -1.68 4.27
N GLY A 167 -4.81 -1.02 3.57
CA GLY A 167 -3.54 -0.53 4.12
C GLY A 167 -2.39 -1.53 3.99
N LYS A 168 -1.16 -1.01 4.15
CA LYS A 168 0.08 -1.77 3.90
C LYS A 168 0.24 -2.95 4.87
N LYS A 169 -0.10 -2.77 6.14
CA LYS A 169 -0.09 -3.84 7.16
C LYS A 169 -0.97 -5.03 6.77
N ASN A 170 -2.23 -4.78 6.41
CA ASN A 170 -3.15 -5.85 6.03
C ASN A 170 -2.72 -6.52 4.72
N CYS A 171 -2.13 -5.76 3.80
CA CYS A 171 -1.51 -6.32 2.61
C CYS A 171 -0.37 -7.30 2.97
N CYS A 172 0.49 -6.99 3.95
CA CYS A 172 1.53 -7.91 4.40
C CYS A 172 0.95 -9.22 4.95
N GLY A 173 -0.07 -9.13 5.82
CA GLY A 173 -0.73 -10.32 6.36
C GLY A 173 -1.40 -11.17 5.27
N TYR A 174 -2.02 -10.52 4.28
CA TYR A 174 -2.60 -11.19 3.13
C TYR A 174 -1.55 -11.92 2.27
N LEU A 175 -0.45 -11.23 1.96
CA LEU A 175 0.67 -11.82 1.20
C LEU A 175 1.28 -13.00 1.97
N ALA A 176 1.54 -12.84 3.27
CA ALA A 176 2.04 -13.91 4.11
C ALA A 176 1.10 -15.13 4.07
N SER A 177 -0.21 -14.93 4.20
CA SER A 177 -1.21 -16.01 4.08
C SER A 177 -1.22 -16.67 2.72
N ASN A 178 -1.06 -15.91 1.63
CA ASN A 178 -1.04 -16.47 0.27
C ASN A 178 0.23 -17.30 0.00
N PHE A 179 1.38 -16.94 0.58
CA PHE A 179 2.63 -17.72 0.46
C PHE A 179 2.77 -18.84 1.47
N ASN A 180 1.82 -18.95 2.40
CA ASN A 180 1.86 -19.93 3.47
C ASN A 180 1.43 -21.34 3.00
N GLU A 181 2.11 -21.91 2.00
CA GLU A 181 1.85 -23.27 1.51
C GLU A 181 2.00 -24.32 2.63
N GLN A 182 2.89 -24.04 3.60
CA GLN A 182 3.21 -24.94 4.70
C GLN A 182 2.27 -24.83 5.90
N LYS A 183 1.33 -23.88 5.88
CA LYS A 183 0.38 -23.61 6.98
C LYS A 183 1.09 -23.34 8.31
N VAL A 184 2.21 -22.62 8.25
CA VAL A 184 2.90 -22.04 9.41
C VAL A 184 2.01 -20.95 10.02
N ASP A 185 2.26 -20.54 11.25
CA ASP A 185 1.56 -19.39 11.81
C ASP A 185 1.87 -18.11 11.00
N ILE A 186 0.86 -17.24 10.81
CA ILE A 186 1.03 -16.02 10.01
C ILE A 186 1.92 -15.02 10.72
N GLU A 187 1.87 -14.94 12.06
CA GLU A 187 2.74 -14.06 12.84
C GLU A 187 4.20 -14.49 12.69
N GLU A 188 4.47 -15.80 12.76
CA GLU A 188 5.82 -16.36 12.52
C GLU A 188 6.34 -16.06 11.11
N LEU A 189 5.48 -16.14 10.09
CA LEU A 189 5.86 -15.76 8.73
C LEU A 189 6.15 -14.26 8.57
N LEU A 190 5.36 -13.42 9.24
CA LEU A 190 5.57 -11.98 9.24
C LEU A 190 6.87 -11.61 9.97
N GLU A 191 7.26 -12.33 11.02
CA GLU A 191 8.58 -12.19 11.68
C GLU A 191 9.76 -12.53 10.75
N SER A 192 9.53 -13.31 9.70
CA SER A 192 10.53 -13.62 8.67
C SER A 192 10.46 -12.66 7.47
N CYS A 193 9.50 -11.73 7.45
CA CYS A 193 9.33 -10.78 6.37
C CYS A 193 10.25 -9.56 6.53
N ILE A 194 10.75 -9.10 5.38
CA ILE A 194 11.56 -7.90 5.25
C ILE A 194 10.76 -6.84 4.48
N CYS A 195 10.68 -5.62 4.99
CA CYS A 195 10.09 -4.50 4.27
C CYS A 195 11.05 -3.31 4.14
N LEU A 196 10.84 -2.52 3.08
CA LEU A 196 11.46 -1.22 2.88
C LEU A 196 10.41 -0.15 3.18
N CYS A 197 10.77 0.84 3.97
CA CYS A 197 9.87 1.93 4.35
C CYS A 197 10.55 3.28 4.15
N ASP A 198 9.77 4.30 3.78
CA ASP A 198 10.30 5.63 3.52
C ASP A 198 9.56 6.74 4.27
N ASP A 199 8.29 6.57 4.65
CA ASP A 199 7.53 7.59 5.36
C ASP A 199 6.58 7.06 6.45
N ASP A 200 5.83 7.96 7.09
CA ASP A 200 4.94 7.64 8.21
C ASP A 200 3.82 6.64 7.85
N ASN A 201 3.38 6.59 6.59
CA ASN A 201 2.33 5.65 6.18
C ASN A 201 2.81 4.19 6.12
N ASP A 202 4.12 3.96 6.26
CA ASP A 202 4.72 2.64 6.35
C ASP A 202 4.84 2.13 7.79
N LEU A 203 4.58 2.95 8.81
CA LEU A 203 4.84 2.58 10.21
C LEU A 203 4.09 1.32 10.63
N GLU A 204 2.85 1.14 10.19
CA GLU A 204 2.08 -0.07 10.48
C GLU A 204 2.63 -1.32 9.76
N MET A 205 3.16 -1.14 8.55
CA MET A 205 3.82 -2.21 7.80
C MET A 205 5.16 -2.57 8.46
N ALA A 206 5.92 -1.57 8.86
CA ALA A 206 7.15 -1.73 9.61
C ALA A 206 6.90 -2.48 10.91
N ASP A 207 5.80 -2.18 11.62
CA ASP A 207 5.42 -2.90 12.83
C ASP A 207 4.99 -4.35 12.55
N ALA A 208 4.35 -4.61 11.42
CA ALA A 208 3.91 -5.96 11.05
C ALA A 208 5.07 -6.88 10.61
N CYS A 209 6.08 -6.39 9.89
CA CYS A 209 7.19 -7.21 9.40
C CYS A 209 8.27 -7.41 10.47
N GLY A 210 9.07 -8.49 10.37
CA GLY A 210 10.13 -8.80 11.32
C GLY A 210 11.40 -7.98 11.17
N ARG A 211 11.75 -7.59 9.93
CA ARG A 211 12.86 -6.66 9.67
C ARG A 211 12.44 -5.52 8.76
N VAL A 212 12.97 -4.34 9.06
CA VAL A 212 12.63 -3.10 8.35
C VAL A 212 13.91 -2.38 7.96
N PHE A 213 13.99 -1.94 6.72
CA PHE A 213 15.08 -1.10 6.24
C PHE A 213 14.55 0.28 5.85
N LEU A 214 15.15 1.30 6.46
CA LEU A 214 14.85 2.70 6.19
C LEU A 214 16.00 3.30 5.39
N PRO A 215 15.80 3.66 4.11
CA PRO A 215 16.81 4.34 3.34
C PRO A 215 17.28 5.58 4.10
N SER A 216 16.36 6.39 4.62
CA SER A 216 16.66 7.58 5.42
C SER A 216 15.57 7.83 6.46
N ILE A 217 15.83 8.75 7.40
CA ILE A 217 14.80 9.20 8.35
C ILE A 217 14.07 10.41 7.75
N SER A 218 12.82 10.20 7.32
CA SER A 218 11.98 11.24 6.72
C SER A 218 11.18 12.08 7.72
N SER A 219 10.99 11.58 8.94
CA SER A 219 10.15 12.22 9.96
C SER A 219 10.62 11.93 11.39
N LYS A 220 10.11 12.71 12.36
CA LYS A 220 10.37 12.47 13.78
C LYS A 220 9.75 11.16 14.27
N SER A 221 8.55 10.83 13.80
CA SER A 221 7.85 9.56 14.10
C SER A 221 8.62 8.34 13.58
N MET A 222 9.24 8.43 12.40
CA MET A 222 10.13 7.38 11.90
C MET A 222 11.39 7.26 12.76
N GLN A 223 12.01 8.39 13.14
CA GLN A 223 13.14 8.39 14.07
C GLN A 223 12.79 7.71 15.40
N ASP A 224 11.65 8.08 15.99
CA ASP A 224 11.21 7.58 17.29
C ASP A 224 10.87 6.09 17.20
N THR A 225 10.30 5.64 16.09
CA THR A 225 10.02 4.21 15.85
C THR A 225 11.30 3.41 15.67
N ALA A 226 12.25 3.87 14.85
CA ALA A 226 13.56 3.25 14.72
C ALA A 226 14.29 3.15 16.07
N SER A 227 14.22 4.21 16.89
CA SER A 227 14.86 4.25 18.21
C SER A 227 14.23 3.27 19.21
N ARG A 228 12.93 2.99 19.10
CA ARG A 228 12.22 2.03 19.97
C ARG A 228 12.50 0.58 19.60
N SER A 229 12.90 0.31 18.36
CA SER A 229 13.08 -1.06 17.85
C SER A 229 14.41 -1.22 17.09
N PRO A 230 15.57 -0.95 17.73
CA PRO A 230 16.86 -0.88 17.05
C PRO A 230 17.33 -2.22 16.46
N ASN A 231 16.84 -3.35 16.97
CA ASN A 231 17.17 -4.68 16.44
C ASN A 231 16.32 -5.07 15.22
N LYS A 232 15.21 -4.36 15.01
CA LYS A 232 14.22 -4.61 13.96
C LYS A 232 14.39 -3.64 12.80
N ILE A 233 14.70 -2.38 13.10
CA ILE A 233 14.75 -1.30 12.14
C ILE A 233 16.20 -0.90 11.89
N SER A 234 16.67 -1.16 10.67
CA SER A 234 17.99 -0.74 10.20
C SER A 234 17.86 0.54 9.38
N ILE A 235 18.48 1.62 9.84
CA ILE A 235 18.63 2.85 9.07
C ILE A 235 19.89 2.72 8.23
N VAL A 236 19.75 2.83 6.91
CA VAL A 236 20.81 2.46 5.97
C VAL A 236 21.63 3.66 5.51
N GLU A 237 21.04 4.86 5.53
CA GLU A 237 21.76 6.13 5.38
C GLU A 237 22.18 6.69 6.75
N ASP A 238 23.44 7.10 6.86
CA ASP A 238 23.98 7.73 8.07
C ASP A 238 24.86 8.91 7.64
N MET A 239 24.23 10.07 7.47
CA MET A 239 24.91 11.30 7.10
C MET A 239 26.00 11.71 8.10
N ALA A 240 25.85 11.36 9.40
CA ALA A 240 26.85 11.68 10.42
C ALA A 240 28.12 10.85 10.23
N LYS A 241 27.99 9.64 9.67
CA LYS A 241 29.11 8.79 9.26
C LYS A 241 29.51 8.95 7.79
N GLY A 242 28.90 9.89 7.07
CA GLY A 242 29.16 10.11 5.64
C GLY A 242 28.68 8.98 4.73
N ILE A 243 27.69 8.20 5.17
CA ILE A 243 27.02 7.20 4.33
C ILE A 243 25.89 7.93 3.60
N PHE A 244 26.11 8.19 2.31
CA PHE A 244 25.17 8.86 1.41
C PHE A 244 24.71 7.83 0.37
N GLU A 245 23.40 7.54 0.32
CA GLU A 245 22.66 6.77 -0.70
C GLU A 245 22.55 5.22 -0.71
N THR A 246 21.32 4.81 -1.03
CA THR A 246 20.73 3.63 -1.70
C THR A 246 21.02 2.19 -1.29
N SER A 247 21.95 1.88 -0.37
CA SER A 247 22.20 0.46 -0.04
C SER A 247 21.04 -0.26 0.65
N ALA A 248 19.93 0.40 0.98
CA ALA A 248 18.79 -0.24 1.66
C ALA A 248 18.25 -1.44 0.90
N THR A 249 18.20 -1.36 -0.43
CA THR A 249 17.75 -2.48 -1.25
C THR A 249 18.78 -3.62 -1.22
N GLU A 250 20.06 -3.32 -1.38
CA GLU A 250 21.15 -4.28 -1.37
C GLU A 250 21.28 -4.98 -0.01
N VAL A 251 21.16 -4.22 1.09
CA VAL A 251 21.18 -4.76 2.45
C VAL A 251 19.95 -5.62 2.69
N ALA A 252 18.75 -5.18 2.30
CA ALA A 252 17.54 -5.99 2.43
C ALA A 252 17.67 -7.31 1.63
N ILE A 253 18.18 -7.26 0.40
CA ILE A 253 18.43 -8.45 -0.42
C ILE A 253 19.48 -9.33 0.24
N SER A 254 20.59 -8.77 0.73
CA SER A 254 21.64 -9.54 1.38
C SER A 254 21.14 -10.22 2.65
N SER A 255 20.29 -9.55 3.44
CA SER A 255 19.64 -10.13 4.62
C SER A 255 18.70 -11.27 4.24
N ALA A 256 17.83 -11.07 3.24
CA ALA A 256 16.95 -12.12 2.74
C ALA A 256 17.74 -13.35 2.25
N MET A 257 18.81 -13.13 1.50
CA MET A 257 19.66 -14.20 0.99
C MET A 257 20.38 -14.96 2.12
N THR A 258 20.81 -14.26 3.17
CA THR A 258 21.45 -14.89 4.33
C THR A 258 20.47 -15.77 5.10
N GLU A 259 19.23 -15.30 5.30
CA GLU A 259 18.18 -16.09 5.95
C GLU A 259 17.79 -17.32 5.13
N LEU A 260 17.74 -17.22 3.80
CA LEU A 260 17.47 -18.36 2.91
C LEU A 260 18.57 -19.43 2.90
N MET A 261 19.79 -19.10 3.30
CA MET A 261 20.93 -20.03 3.31
C MET A 261 21.09 -20.79 4.64
N ASN A 262 20.45 -20.32 5.71
CA ASN A 262 20.49 -20.95 7.04
C ASN A 262 19.31 -21.91 7.25
#